data_AF-A0A4W5PZ19-F1
#
_entry.id   AF-A0A4W5PZ19-F1
#
_cell.length_a   1.000
_cell.length_b   1.000
_cell.length_c   1.000
_cell.angle_alpha   90.00
_cell.angle_beta   90.00
_cell.angle_gamma   90.00
#
_symmetry.space_group_name_H-M   'P 1'
#
loop_
_entity.id
_entity.type
_entity.pdbx_description
1 polymer ?
#
loop_
_entity_poly.entity_id
_entity_poly.type
_entity_poly.pdbx_seq_one_letter_code
_entity_poly.pdbx_strand_id
1 'polypeptide(L)'
;GISDEPIHLKIFSPNVVNLTLVDLPGITKVPVGDQPKDIEVQIRELILKHISNPNCIILAVTAANTDMATSEALKVAREVDLDGQYWV
;
A
#
# COMPACT_ATOMS: atom_id res chain seq x y z
N GLY A 1 -4.87 -4.02 -16.63
CA GLY A 1 -4.54 -5.11 -15.69
C GLY A 1 -3.56 -4.61 -14.65
N ILE A 2 -3.36 -5.38 -13.57
CA ILE A 2 -2.32 -5.14 -12.56
C ILE A 2 -1.31 -6.28 -12.68
N SER A 3 -0.02 -5.96 -12.48
CA SER A 3 1.06 -6.93 -12.47
C SER A 3 1.59 -7.07 -11.05
N ASP A 4 1.88 -8.29 -10.63
CA ASP A 4 2.54 -8.60 -9.36
C ASP A 4 4.08 -8.54 -9.46
N GLU A 5 4.62 -8.38 -10.67
CA GLU A 5 6.04 -8.22 -10.94
C GLU A 5 6.51 -6.77 -10.61
N PRO A 6 7.38 -6.58 -9.60
CA PRO A 6 7.79 -5.26 -9.17
C PRO A 6 8.87 -4.65 -10.10
N ILE A 7 8.77 -3.34 -10.32
CA ILE A 7 9.81 -2.56 -10.98
C ILE A 7 10.84 -2.11 -9.94
N HIS A 8 12.10 -2.50 -10.12
CA HIS A 8 13.17 -2.14 -9.21
C HIS A 8 13.92 -0.89 -9.70
N LEU A 9 13.90 0.17 -8.90
CA LEU A 9 14.63 1.41 -9.15
C LEU A 9 15.68 1.65 -8.05
N LYS A 10 16.92 1.95 -8.44
CA LYS A 10 17.98 2.38 -7.53
C LYS A 10 18.37 3.83 -7.83
N ILE A 11 18.27 4.68 -6.82
CA ILE A 11 18.63 6.10 -6.91
C ILE A 11 19.91 6.33 -6.10
N PHE A 12 20.87 7.03 -6.68
CA PHE A 12 22.15 7.36 -6.03
C PHE A 12 22.27 8.87 -5.88
N SER A 13 22.52 9.34 -4.66
CA SER A 13 22.74 10.76 -4.36
C SER A 13 23.56 10.89 -3.07
N PRO A 14 24.50 11.85 -2.97
CA PRO A 14 25.22 12.11 -1.73
C PRO A 14 24.33 12.74 -0.64
N ASN A 15 23.13 13.20 -1.00
CA ASN A 15 22.22 13.92 -0.10
C ASN A 15 21.06 13.05 0.42
N VAL A 16 21.11 11.73 0.21
CA VAL A 16 20.05 10.81 0.64
C VAL A 16 20.62 9.68 1.49
N VAL A 17 19.77 9.10 2.33
CA VAL A 17 20.09 7.92 3.12
C VAL A 17 19.69 6.65 2.38
N ASN A 18 20.25 5.52 2.80
CA ASN A 18 19.81 4.21 2.30
C ASN A 18 18.43 3.90 2.86
N LEU A 19 17.42 3.98 1.98
CA LEU A 19 16.04 3.67 2.30
C LEU A 19 15.42 2.86 1.15
N THR A 20 14.61 1.87 1.51
CA THR A 20 13.77 1.13 0.56
C THR A 20 12.35 1.68 0.66
N LEU A 21 11.85 2.23 -0.43
CA LEU A 21 10.44 2.62 -0.57
C LEU A 21 9.74 1.63 -1.50
N VAL A 22 8.54 1.22 -1.12
CA VAL A 22 7.65 0.41 -1.95
C VAL A 22 6.42 1.24 -2.23
N ASP A 23 6.18 1.52 -3.50
CA ASP A 23 4.94 2.13 -3.96
C ASP A 23 3.96 1.03 -4.38
N LEU A 24 2.73 1.10 -3.90
CA LEU A 24 1.72 0.05 -4.06
C LEU A 24 0.50 0.61 -4.80
N PRO A 25 -0.22 -0.20 -5.59
CA PRO A 25 -1.44 0.25 -6.24
C PRO A 25 -2.48 0.75 -5.22
N GLY A 26 -3.19 1.83 -5.57
CA GLY A 26 -4.29 2.34 -4.75
C GLY A 26 -5.46 1.35 -4.68
N ILE A 27 -6.07 1.22 -3.50
CA ILE A 27 -7.24 0.36 -3.30
C ILE A 27 -8.42 0.94 -4.09
N THR A 28 -8.95 0.16 -5.05
CA THR A 28 -10.19 0.49 -5.78
C THR A 28 -11.24 -0.60 -5.56
N LYS A 29 -12.49 -0.17 -5.34
CA LYS A 29 -13.65 -1.07 -5.19
C LYS A 29 -14.38 -1.35 -6.50
N VAL A 30 -14.12 -0.53 -7.53
CA VAL A 30 -14.84 -0.61 -8.81
C VAL A 30 -13.82 -0.88 -9.90
N PRO A 31 -13.93 -2.03 -10.60
CA PRO A 31 -13.09 -2.28 -11.76
C PRO A 31 -13.42 -1.26 -12.85
N VAL A 32 -12.39 -0.71 -13.48
CA VAL A 32 -12.52 0.24 -14.60
C VAL A 32 -11.90 -0.34 -15.87
N GLY A 33 -12.58 -0.14 -17.01
CA GLY A 33 -12.12 -0.63 -18.31
C GLY A 33 -11.97 -2.16 -18.34
N ASP A 34 -10.82 -2.64 -18.78
CA ASP A 34 -10.52 -4.07 -18.95
C ASP A 34 -9.96 -4.72 -17.66
N GLN A 35 -10.26 -4.16 -16.49
CA GLN A 35 -9.87 -4.77 -15.22
C GLN A 35 -10.75 -5.99 -14.91
N PRO A 36 -10.16 -7.07 -14.38
CA PRO A 36 -10.91 -8.24 -13.98
C PRO A 36 -11.79 -7.93 -12.75
N LYS A 37 -12.84 -8.72 -12.53
CA LYS A 37 -13.83 -8.47 -11.46
C LYS A 37 -13.25 -8.59 -10.05
N ASP A 38 -12.16 -9.33 -9.90
CA ASP A 38 -11.43 -9.61 -8.66
C ASP A 38 -10.24 -8.65 -8.43
N ILE A 39 -10.18 -7.53 -9.16
CA ILE A 39 -9.06 -6.58 -9.07
C ILE A 39 -8.82 -6.05 -7.66
N GLU A 40 -9.89 -5.83 -6.89
CA GLU A 40 -9.81 -5.39 -5.49
C GLU A 40 -9.06 -6.43 -4.63
N VAL A 41 -9.33 -7.71 -4.84
CA VAL A 41 -8.69 -8.81 -4.11
C VAL A 41 -7.21 -8.90 -4.49
N GLN A 42 -6.90 -8.82 -5.78
CA GLN A 42 -5.51 -8.86 -6.27
C GLN A 42 -4.66 -7.70 -5.71
N ILE A 43 -5.20 -6.48 -5.70
CA ILE A 43 -4.52 -5.31 -5.10
C ILE A 43 -4.31 -5.54 -3.61
N ARG A 44 -5.34 -6.00 -2.90
CA ARG A 44 -5.27 -6.23 -1.46
C ARG A 44 -4.23 -7.27 -1.10
N GLU A 45 -4.17 -8.38 -1.82
CA GLU A 45 -3.15 -9.42 -1.64
C GLU A 45 -1.74 -8.88 -1.89
N LEU A 46 -1.56 -8.07 -2.94
CA LEU A 46 -0.28 -7.43 -3.24
C LEU A 46 0.16 -6.47 -2.13
N ILE A 47 -0.76 -5.68 -1.57
CA ILE A 47 -0.49 -4.79 -0.44
C ILE A 47 -0.08 -5.61 0.78
N LEU A 48 -0.92 -6.60 1.17
CA LEU A 48 -0.68 -7.47 2.33
C LEU A 48 0.69 -8.16 2.25
N LYS A 49 1.11 -8.61 1.06
CA LYS A 49 2.42 -9.22 0.83
C LYS A 49 3.59 -8.32 1.26
N HIS A 50 3.46 -7.00 1.11
CA HIS A 50 4.51 -6.05 1.45
C HIS A 50 4.41 -5.56 2.90
N ILE A 51 3.20 -5.25 3.37
CA ILE A 51 2.99 -4.67 4.70
C ILE A 51 3.00 -5.70 5.83
N SER A 52 2.91 -7.01 5.52
CA SER A 52 3.02 -8.08 6.54
C SER A 52 4.45 -8.26 7.07
N ASN A 53 5.44 -7.54 6.53
CA ASN A 53 6.80 -7.55 7.05
C ASN A 53 6.86 -6.71 8.34
N PRO A 54 7.24 -7.28 9.50
CA PRO A 54 7.29 -6.53 10.76
C PRO A 54 8.35 -5.41 10.77
N ASN A 55 9.32 -5.44 9.85
CA ASN A 55 10.35 -4.42 9.69
C ASN A 55 9.98 -3.39 8.61
N CYS A 56 8.70 -3.08 8.44
CA CYS A 56 8.24 -2.03 7.53
C CYS A 56 7.46 -0.96 8.30
N ILE A 57 7.45 0.26 7.76
CA ILE A 57 6.58 1.35 8.23
C ILE A 57 5.47 1.52 7.20
N ILE A 58 4.23 1.50 7.67
CA ILE A 58 3.05 1.65 6.82
C ILE A 58 2.65 3.13 6.84
N LEU A 59 2.70 3.79 5.69
CA LEU A 59 2.22 5.17 5.55
C LEU A 59 0.76 5.15 5.07
N ALA A 60 -0.20 5.37 5.98
CA ALA A 60 -1.62 5.24 5.70
C ALA A 60 -2.21 6.54 5.12
N VAL A 61 -1.90 6.82 3.85
CA VAL A 61 -2.32 8.07 3.17
C VAL A 61 -3.83 8.11 2.96
N THR A 62 -4.48 9.12 3.52
CA THR A 62 -5.92 9.39 3.34
C THR A 62 -6.14 10.83 2.88
N ALA A 63 -7.03 11.05 1.93
CA ALA A 63 -7.35 12.39 1.46
C ALA A 63 -8.09 13.19 2.54
N ALA A 64 -7.70 14.45 2.74
CA ALA A 64 -8.26 15.30 3.80
C ALA A 64 -9.76 15.63 3.63
N ASN A 65 -10.30 15.48 2.42
CA ASN A 65 -11.72 15.67 2.12
C ASN A 65 -12.57 14.40 2.32
N THR A 66 -11.96 13.29 2.74
CA THR A 66 -12.64 12.02 3.01
C THR A 66 -12.65 11.73 4.50
N ASP A 67 -13.69 11.05 4.98
CA ASP A 67 -13.78 10.64 6.38
C ASP A 67 -12.73 9.56 6.69
N MET A 68 -11.85 9.84 7.64
CA MET A 68 -10.83 8.92 8.12
C MET A 68 -11.41 7.58 8.58
N ALA A 69 -12.63 7.56 9.15
CA ALA A 69 -13.27 6.33 9.59
C ALA A 69 -13.58 5.37 8.41
N THR A 70 -13.63 5.90 7.19
CA THR A 70 -13.89 5.14 5.96
C THR A 70 -12.62 4.79 5.18
N SER A 71 -11.44 5.23 5.64
CA SER A 71 -10.16 5.02 4.96
C SER A 71 -9.82 3.53 4.85
N GLU A 72 -9.69 3.04 3.62
CA GLU A 72 -9.28 1.67 3.35
C GLU A 72 -7.80 1.45 3.70
N ALA A 73 -6.95 2.47 3.56
CA ALA A 73 -5.54 2.41 3.97
C ALA A 73 -5.40 2.13 5.47
N LEU A 74 -6.17 2.84 6.31
CA LEU A 74 -6.17 2.62 7.76
C LEU A 74 -6.78 1.27 8.15
N LYS A 75 -7.81 0.80 7.45
CA LYS A 75 -8.38 -0.54 7.69
C LYS A 75 -7.35 -1.64 7.47
N VAL A 76 -6.66 -1.60 6.32
CA VAL A 76 -5.65 -2.61 5.96
C VAL A 76 -4.43 -2.53 6.88
N ALA A 77 -3.99 -1.33 7.28
CA ALA A 77 -2.89 -1.17 8.24
C ALA A 77 -3.22 -1.82 9.60
N ARG A 78 -4.44 -1.62 10.11
CA ARG A 78 -4.88 -2.20 11.39
C ARG A 78 -5.01 -3.72 11.38
N GLU A 79 -5.21 -4.34 10.21
CA GLU A 79 -5.28 -5.80 10.11
C GLU A 79 -3.91 -6.46 10.32
N VAL A 80 -2.82 -5.75 10.00
CA VAL A 80 -1.45 -6.27 10.12
C VAL A 80 -0.71 -5.73 11.35
N ASP A 81 -1.12 -4.57 11.87
CA ASP A 81 -0.57 -3.95 13.07
C ASP A 81 -1.70 -3.44 13.98
N LEU A 82 -2.18 -4.33 14.84
CA LEU A 82 -3.26 -4.08 15.79
C LEU A 82 -2.88 -3.08 16.89
N ASP A 83 -1.60 -3.06 17.27
CA ASP A 83 -1.08 -2.21 18.36
C ASP A 83 -0.78 -0.78 17.87
N GLY A 84 -0.72 -0.57 16.56
CA GLY A 84 -0.47 0.72 15.92
C GLY A 84 0.92 1.28 16.20
N GLN A 85 1.91 0.39 16.28
CA GLN A 85 3.30 0.77 16.53
C GLN A 85 4.05 1.17 15.25
N TYR A 86 3.58 0.73 14.09
CA TYR A 86 4.31 0.78 12.82
C TYR A 86 3.51 1.38 11.66
N TRP A 87 2.32 1.94 11.90
CA TRP A 87 1.63 2.80 10.93
C TRP A 87 1.57 4.26 11.37
N VAL A 88 1.73 5.15 10.38
CA VAL A 88 1.71 6.62 10.53
C VAL A 88 0.73 7.27 9.58
#